data_AF-A0A4Q2A3H4-F1
#
_entry.id   AF-A0A4Q2A3H4-F1
#
_cell.length_a   1.000
_cell.length_b   1.000
_cell.length_c   1.000
_cell.angle_alpha   90.00
_cell.angle_beta   90.00
_cell.angle_gamma   90.00
#
_symmetry.space_group_name_H-M   'P 1'
#
loop_
_entity.id
_entity.type
_entity.pdbx_description
1 polymer ?
#
loop_
_entity_poly.entity_id
_entity_poly.type
_entity_poly.pdbx_seq_one_letter_code
_entity_poly.pdbx_strand_id
1 'polypeptide(L)'
;MILNNLKALIIHLAVCLVSIIIYRMFHSVQIDWVSAHFEQRHHLIMIATACVSVLIAISLYYICANRLLAKQDSLPKAFMSTGFVAAAGAVFWLNAVSFNFLSVGGTIFNSKLWMFYGFYNMHSFYLIDEFSIENAYVLLIFSLLPSVAMGFGLHHKKKEIKQL
;
A
#
# COMPACT_ATOMS: atom_id res chain seq x y z
N MET A 1 9.95 14.55 -16.26
CA MET A 1 9.74 14.35 -14.81
C MET A 1 8.27 14.08 -14.51
N ILE A 2 7.36 15.02 -14.83
CA ILE A 2 5.90 14.91 -14.63
C ILE A 2 5.32 13.57 -15.12
N LEU A 3 5.67 13.13 -16.34
CA LEU A 3 5.17 11.87 -16.91
C LEU A 3 5.51 10.65 -16.05
N ASN A 4 6.68 10.61 -15.41
CA ASN A 4 7.07 9.46 -14.59
C ASN A 4 6.45 9.52 -13.20
N ASN A 5 6.23 10.72 -12.65
CA ASN A 5 5.44 10.88 -11.42
C ASN A 5 4.03 10.33 -11.65
N LEU A 6 3.42 10.67 -12.80
CA LEU A 6 2.13 10.14 -13.20
C LEU A 6 2.16 8.62 -13.38
N LYS A 7 3.19 8.06 -14.02
CA LYS A 7 3.34 6.60 -14.14
C LYS A 7 3.49 5.91 -12.79
N ALA A 8 4.32 6.45 -11.89
CA ALA A 8 4.49 5.90 -10.55
C ALA A 8 3.17 5.90 -9.77
N LEU A 9 2.40 6.98 -9.89
CA LEU A 9 1.06 7.08 -9.32
C LEU A 9 0.10 6.07 -9.95
N ILE A 10 0.10 5.90 -11.28
CA ILE A 10 -0.73 4.91 -11.97
C ILE A 10 -0.39 3.49 -11.51
N ILE A 11 0.91 3.15 -11.39
CA ILE A 11 1.35 1.85 -10.86
C ILE A 11 0.76 1.64 -9.46
N HIS A 12 0.85 2.66 -8.60
CA HIS A 12 0.31 2.58 -7.25
C HIS A 12 -1.21 2.39 -7.22
N LEU A 13 -1.96 3.20 -7.96
CA LEU A 13 -3.42 3.06 -8.04
C LEU A 13 -3.83 1.70 -8.62
N ALA A 14 -3.10 1.18 -9.61
CA ALA A 14 -3.36 -0.13 -10.19
C ALA A 14 -3.11 -1.26 -9.18
N VAL A 15 -1.99 -1.22 -8.45
CA VAL A 15 -1.70 -2.20 -7.39
C VAL A 15 -2.76 -2.15 -6.30
N CYS A 16 -3.15 -0.95 -5.85
CA CYS A 16 -4.21 -0.79 -4.86
C CYS A 16 -5.56 -1.33 -5.36
N LEU A 17 -5.92 -1.09 -6.63
CA LEU A 17 -7.14 -1.64 -7.23
C LEU A 17 -7.14 -3.17 -7.23
N VAL A 18 -6.01 -3.81 -7.59
CA VAL A 18 -5.86 -5.27 -7.51
C VAL A 18 -6.03 -5.76 -6.08
N SER A 19 -5.45 -5.06 -5.11
CA SER A 19 -5.62 -5.38 -3.69
C SER A 19 -7.06 -5.25 -3.21
N ILE A 20 -7.84 -4.27 -3.69
CA ILE A 20 -9.28 -4.16 -3.40
C ILE A 20 -10.03 -5.40 -3.90
N ILE A 21 -9.73 -5.85 -5.12
CA ILE A 21 -10.40 -7.02 -5.72
C ILE A 21 -10.12 -8.27 -4.89
N ILE A 22 -8.84 -8.51 -4.56
CA ILE A 22 -8.44 -9.62 -3.70
C ILE A 22 -9.15 -9.53 -2.35
N TYR A 23 -9.12 -8.38 -1.69
CA TYR A 23 -9.81 -8.16 -0.42
C TYR A 23 -11.28 -8.55 -0.50
N ARG A 24 -12.02 -8.05 -1.49
CA ARG A 24 -13.44 -8.39 -1.64
C ARG A 24 -13.68 -9.88 -1.82
N MET A 25 -12.85 -10.57 -2.62
CA MET A 25 -13.02 -12.01 -2.85
C MET A 25 -12.91 -12.85 -1.57
N PHE A 26 -12.05 -12.45 -0.63
CA PHE A 26 -11.83 -13.20 0.62
C PHE A 26 -12.72 -12.74 1.76
N HIS A 27 -13.08 -11.45 1.81
CA HIS A 27 -13.84 -10.86 2.91
C HIS A 27 -15.37 -10.87 2.70
N SER A 28 -15.86 -10.97 1.45
CA SER A 28 -17.31 -11.02 1.19
C SER A 28 -17.93 -12.41 1.38
N VAL A 29 -17.13 -13.42 1.72
CA VAL A 29 -17.64 -14.74 2.09
C VAL A 29 -18.05 -14.67 3.57
N GLN A 30 -19.22 -14.09 3.84
CA GLN A 30 -19.83 -14.17 5.17
C GLN A 30 -20.17 -15.63 5.44
N ILE A 31 -19.34 -16.29 6.26
CA ILE A 31 -19.64 -17.61 6.79
C ILE A 31 -20.27 -17.37 8.17
N ASP A 32 -21.51 -17.80 8.36
CA ASP A 32 -22.11 -17.84 9.70
C ASP A 32 -21.30 -18.81 10.56
N TRP A 33 -20.56 -18.26 11.54
CA TRP A 33 -19.60 -19.03 12.33
C TRP A 33 -20.31 -19.87 13.39
N VAL A 34 -20.24 -21.19 13.24
CA VAL A 34 -20.90 -22.16 14.13
C VAL A 34 -20.12 -22.35 15.44
N SER A 35 -18.83 -21.95 15.52
CA SER A 35 -18.05 -21.98 16.78
C SER A 35 -16.83 -21.05 16.78
N ALA A 36 -16.35 -20.68 17.98
CA ALA A 36 -15.14 -19.87 18.19
C ALA A 36 -13.86 -20.48 17.59
N HIS A 37 -13.80 -21.82 17.42
CA HIS A 37 -12.66 -22.47 16.76
C HIS A 37 -12.60 -22.17 15.25
N PHE A 38 -13.77 -22.05 14.60
CA PHE A 38 -13.83 -21.69 13.18
C PHE A 38 -13.51 -20.21 12.96
N GLU A 39 -13.93 -19.33 13.88
CA GLU A 39 -13.57 -17.92 13.88
C GLU A 39 -12.06 -17.70 13.96
N GLN A 40 -11.36 -18.37 14.90
CA GLN A 40 -9.90 -18.27 15.02
C GLN A 40 -9.17 -18.79 13.77
N ARG A 41 -9.62 -19.91 13.19
CA ARG A 41 -9.03 -20.42 11.94
C ARG A 41 -9.22 -19.46 10.78
N HIS A 42 -10.39 -18.85 10.67
CA HIS A 42 -10.66 -17.85 9.64
C HIS A 42 -9.75 -16.63 9.79
N HIS A 43 -9.65 -16.06 10.99
CA HIS A 43 -8.76 -14.93 11.27
C HIS A 43 -7.30 -15.23 10.88
N LEU A 44 -6.80 -16.43 11.18
CA LEU A 44 -5.46 -16.85 10.73
C LEU A 44 -5.32 -16.93 9.21
N ILE A 45 -6.34 -17.45 8.50
CA ILE A 45 -6.35 -17.48 7.02
C ILE A 45 -6.38 -16.06 6.45
N MET A 46 -7.14 -15.17 7.08
CA MET A 46 -7.28 -13.77 6.68
C MET A 46 -5.95 -13.01 6.82
N ILE A 47 -5.25 -13.16 7.95
CA ILE A 47 -3.90 -12.64 8.14
C ILE A 47 -2.93 -13.23 7.11
N ALA A 48 -2.94 -14.54 6.89
CA ALA A 48 -2.05 -15.18 5.91
C ALA A 48 -2.28 -14.62 4.50
N THR A 49 -3.54 -14.47 4.11
CA THR A 49 -3.94 -13.87 2.83
C THR A 49 -3.52 -12.41 2.72
N ALA A 50 -3.64 -11.65 3.82
CA ALA A 50 -3.18 -10.26 3.89
C ALA A 50 -1.67 -10.16 3.67
N CYS A 51 -0.88 -10.98 4.37
CA CYS A 51 0.57 -11.05 4.23
C CYS A 51 0.97 -11.39 2.78
N VAL A 52 0.36 -12.41 2.18
CA VAL A 52 0.61 -12.80 0.79
C VAL A 52 0.26 -11.65 -0.17
N SER A 53 -0.86 -10.97 0.05
CA SER A 53 -1.29 -9.84 -0.78
C SER A 53 -0.30 -8.67 -0.71
N VAL A 54 0.22 -8.36 0.47
CA VAL A 54 1.27 -7.34 0.67
C VAL A 54 2.54 -7.72 -0.08
N LEU A 55 2.97 -8.98 0.01
CA LEU A 55 4.16 -9.47 -0.70
C LEU A 55 4.00 -9.41 -2.23
N ILE A 56 2.83 -9.78 -2.74
CA ILE A 56 2.49 -9.64 -4.17
C ILE A 56 2.53 -8.17 -4.58
N ALA A 57 1.92 -7.27 -3.79
CA ALA A 57 1.94 -5.83 -4.06
C ALA A 57 3.36 -5.26 -4.10
N ILE A 58 4.21 -5.59 -3.12
CA ILE A 58 5.63 -5.18 -3.08
C ILE A 58 6.37 -5.67 -4.33
N SER A 59 6.13 -6.92 -4.73
CA SER A 59 6.73 -7.51 -5.94
C SER A 59 6.28 -6.78 -7.21
N LEU A 60 4.98 -6.45 -7.30
CA LEU A 60 4.44 -5.66 -8.41
C LEU A 60 5.06 -4.26 -8.47
N TYR A 61 5.18 -3.56 -7.35
CA TYR A 61 5.86 -2.26 -7.29
C TYR A 61 7.29 -2.35 -7.84
N TYR A 62 8.05 -3.34 -7.38
CA TYR A 62 9.41 -3.57 -7.83
C TYR A 62 9.49 -3.83 -9.34
N ILE A 63 8.69 -4.79 -9.85
CA ILE A 63 8.70 -5.21 -11.26
C ILE A 63 8.23 -4.07 -12.17
N CYS A 64 7.12 -3.42 -11.83
CA CYS A 64 6.56 -2.32 -12.62
C CYS A 64 7.51 -1.12 -12.65
N ALA A 65 8.16 -0.77 -11.54
CA ALA A 65 9.15 0.31 -11.55
C ALA A 65 10.37 -0.03 -12.42
N ASN A 66 10.91 -1.24 -12.29
CA ASN A 66 12.01 -1.72 -13.12
C ASN A 66 11.66 -1.64 -14.62
N ARG A 67 10.45 -2.06 -15.02
CA ARG A 67 10.06 -2.11 -16.44
C ARG A 67 9.58 -0.77 -17.01
N LEU A 68 8.81 0.01 -16.24
CA LEU A 68 8.04 1.15 -16.75
C LEU A 68 8.68 2.51 -16.42
N LEU A 69 9.51 2.57 -15.37
CA LEU A 69 10.11 3.82 -14.88
C LEU A 69 11.62 3.92 -15.15
N ALA A 70 12.28 2.84 -15.56
CA ALA A 70 13.75 2.79 -15.73
C ALA A 70 14.31 3.64 -16.88
N LYS A 71 13.46 4.13 -17.81
CA LYS A 71 13.88 5.00 -18.94
C LYS A 71 14.30 6.42 -18.51
N GLN A 72 14.48 6.69 -17.22
CA GLN A 72 14.92 8.01 -16.74
C GLN A 72 16.43 8.20 -16.84
N ASP A 73 16.85 9.38 -17.31
CA ASP A 73 18.25 9.76 -17.50
C ASP A 73 19.12 9.59 -16.25
N SER A 74 18.56 9.85 -15.05
CA SER A 74 19.34 9.84 -13.80
C SER A 74 18.59 9.16 -12.66
N LEU A 75 19.35 8.50 -11.76
CA LEU A 75 18.83 7.81 -10.58
C LEU A 75 18.12 8.77 -9.59
N PRO A 76 18.63 9.99 -9.31
CA PRO A 76 17.95 10.93 -8.42
C PRO A 76 16.56 11.36 -8.91
N LYS A 77 16.42 11.66 -10.21
CA LYS A 77 15.12 12.00 -10.82
C LYS A 77 14.13 10.83 -10.72
N ALA A 78 14.64 9.60 -10.77
CA ALA A 78 13.81 8.39 -10.66
C ALA A 78 13.32 8.19 -9.22
N PHE A 79 14.18 8.40 -8.22
CA PHE A 79 13.80 8.39 -6.80
C PHE A 79 12.84 9.53 -6.42
N MET A 80 13.02 10.74 -6.95
CA MET A 80 12.06 11.82 -6.73
C MET A 80 10.69 11.48 -7.31
N SER A 81 10.68 10.81 -8.47
CA SER A 81 9.44 10.39 -9.13
C SER A 81 8.66 9.33 -8.35
N THR A 82 9.36 8.40 -7.70
CA THR A 82 8.70 7.42 -6.82
C THR A 82 8.33 8.02 -5.47
N GLY A 83 9.16 8.93 -4.94
CA GLY A 83 8.88 9.65 -3.69
C GLY A 83 7.61 10.51 -3.71
N PHE A 84 7.13 10.89 -4.90
CA PHE A 84 5.82 11.53 -5.04
C PHE A 84 4.67 10.66 -4.52
N VAL A 85 4.77 9.33 -4.65
CA VAL A 85 3.77 8.38 -4.12
C VAL A 85 3.77 8.42 -2.59
N ALA A 86 4.95 8.37 -1.96
CA ALA A 86 5.07 8.54 -0.51
C ALA A 86 4.52 9.90 -0.04
N ALA A 87 4.83 10.98 -0.75
CA ALA A 87 4.36 12.31 -0.41
C ALA A 87 2.82 12.43 -0.48
N ALA A 88 2.20 11.88 -1.53
CA ALA A 88 0.75 11.87 -1.65
C ALA A 88 0.07 11.07 -0.52
N GLY A 89 0.62 9.90 -0.15
CA GLY A 89 0.15 9.14 1.00
C GLY A 89 0.29 9.90 2.32
N ALA A 90 1.44 10.56 2.53
CA ALA A 90 1.66 11.40 3.71
C ALA A 90 0.70 12.60 3.77
N VAL A 91 0.33 13.20 2.64
CA VAL A 91 -0.69 14.26 2.59
C VAL A 91 -2.06 13.71 3.01
N PHE A 92 -2.48 12.55 2.51
CA PHE A 92 -3.74 11.93 2.94
C PHE A 92 -3.72 11.59 4.43
N TRP A 93 -2.59 11.08 4.93
CA TRP A 93 -2.40 10.80 6.35
C TRP A 93 -2.49 12.07 7.21
N LEU A 94 -1.77 13.14 6.83
CA LEU A 94 -1.77 14.42 7.54
C LEU A 94 -3.19 14.99 7.62
N ASN A 95 -3.93 14.96 6.52
CA ASN A 95 -5.34 15.38 6.51
C ASN A 95 -6.19 14.49 7.42
N ALA A 96 -6.05 13.16 7.36
CA ALA A 96 -6.83 12.28 8.22
C ALA A 96 -6.55 12.52 9.71
N VAL A 97 -5.27 12.67 10.08
CA VAL A 97 -4.83 12.91 11.45
C VAL A 97 -5.21 14.31 11.96
N SER A 98 -5.03 15.36 11.14
CA SER A 98 -5.28 16.75 11.59
C SER A 98 -6.75 17.00 11.93
N PHE A 99 -7.68 16.32 11.25
CA PHE A 99 -9.12 16.46 11.50
C PHE A 99 -9.65 15.50 12.59
N ASN A 100 -8.96 14.39 12.87
CA ASN A 100 -9.36 13.37 13.86
C ASN A 100 -8.47 13.31 15.12
N PHE A 101 -7.66 14.33 15.40
CA PHE A 101 -6.81 14.41 16.59
C PHE A 101 -7.59 14.25 17.92
N LEU A 102 -8.93 14.38 17.89
CA LEU A 102 -9.82 14.30 19.05
C LEU A 102 -10.44 12.92 19.29
N SER A 103 -10.27 11.93 18.40
CA SER A 103 -10.79 10.57 18.61
C SER A 103 -9.63 9.58 18.73
N VAL A 104 -8.94 9.61 19.88
CA VAL A 104 -8.08 8.50 20.29
C VAL A 104 -8.94 7.23 20.33
N GLY A 105 -8.63 6.25 19.47
CA GLY A 105 -9.14 4.88 19.61
C GLY A 105 -10.45 4.51 18.88
N GLY A 106 -10.99 5.32 17.97
CA GLY A 106 -12.29 5.02 17.35
C GLY A 106 -12.22 4.64 15.88
N THR A 107 -11.88 3.38 15.56
CA THR A 107 -12.07 2.68 14.26
C THR A 107 -11.73 3.50 13.01
N ILE A 108 -10.62 3.15 12.35
CA ILE A 108 -10.09 3.81 11.14
C ILE A 108 -11.15 3.92 10.01
N PHE A 109 -12.22 3.15 10.02
CA PHE A 109 -13.30 3.25 9.03
C PHE A 109 -14.40 4.28 9.33
N ASN A 110 -14.40 4.96 10.48
CA ASN A 110 -15.51 5.83 10.89
C ASN A 110 -15.46 7.24 10.31
N SER A 111 -14.36 7.64 9.64
CA SER A 111 -14.31 8.93 8.95
C SER A 111 -14.00 8.76 7.46
N LYS A 112 -14.67 9.58 6.65
CA LYS A 112 -14.44 9.63 5.19
C LYS A 112 -12.96 9.87 4.86
N LEU A 113 -12.23 10.59 5.71
CA LEU A 113 -10.81 10.91 5.50
C LEU A 113 -9.91 9.68 5.68
N TRP A 114 -10.14 8.89 6.71
CA TRP A 114 -9.40 7.65 6.91
C TRP A 114 -9.75 6.60 5.85
N MET A 115 -10.98 6.58 5.34
CA MET A 115 -11.32 5.77 4.16
C MET A 115 -10.48 6.15 2.93
N PHE A 116 -10.28 7.44 2.65
CA PHE A 116 -9.41 7.87 1.54
C PHE A 116 -7.97 7.41 1.73
N TYR A 117 -7.44 7.53 2.95
CA TYR A 117 -6.13 7.01 3.29
C TYR A 117 -6.03 5.48 3.09
N GLY A 118 -7.06 4.75 3.53
CA GLY A 118 -7.16 3.31 3.38
C GLY A 118 -7.24 2.85 1.92
N PHE A 119 -8.03 3.54 1.09
CA PHE A 119 -8.07 3.29 -0.35
C PHE A 119 -6.73 3.56 -1.03
N TYR A 120 -6.04 4.63 -0.62
CA TYR A 120 -4.71 4.92 -1.12
C TYR A 120 -3.72 3.82 -0.77
N ASN A 121 -3.75 3.30 0.46
CA ASN A 121 -2.83 2.26 0.94
C ASN A 121 -3.43 0.85 0.95
N MET A 122 -4.42 0.57 0.09
CA MET A 122 -5.22 -0.66 0.18
C MET A 122 -4.35 -1.92 0.14
N HIS A 123 -3.21 -1.88 -0.56
CA HIS A 123 -2.23 -2.97 -0.59
C HIS A 123 -1.76 -3.47 0.78
N SER A 124 -1.96 -2.68 1.84
CA SER A 124 -1.58 -3.00 3.21
C SER A 124 -2.67 -2.71 4.24
N PHE A 125 -3.71 -1.98 3.84
CA PHE A 125 -4.76 -1.55 4.74
C PHE A 125 -5.59 -2.70 5.31
N TYR A 126 -5.75 -3.77 4.54
CA TYR A 126 -6.39 -4.98 5.04
C TYR A 126 -5.60 -5.66 6.17
N LEU A 127 -4.26 -5.66 6.08
CA LEU A 127 -3.41 -6.17 7.15
C LEU A 127 -3.57 -5.33 8.43
N ILE A 128 -3.68 -4.00 8.27
CA ILE A 128 -3.93 -3.06 9.37
C ILE A 128 -5.26 -3.36 10.08
N ASP A 129 -6.30 -3.66 9.30
CA ASP A 129 -7.64 -3.99 9.79
C ASP A 129 -7.61 -5.30 10.61
N GLU A 130 -7.03 -6.36 10.05
CA GLU A 130 -6.93 -7.68 10.72
C GLU A 130 -6.08 -7.65 12.01
N PHE A 131 -5.05 -6.79 12.08
CA PHE A 131 -4.25 -6.59 13.28
C PHE A 131 -4.84 -5.54 14.24
N SER A 132 -5.93 -4.88 13.87
CA SER A 132 -6.57 -3.82 14.67
C SER A 132 -5.56 -2.77 15.14
N ILE A 133 -4.68 -2.30 14.25
CA ILE A 133 -3.64 -1.32 14.62
C ILE A 133 -4.31 0.03 14.92
N GLU A 134 -4.29 0.45 16.18
CA GLU A 134 -4.91 1.71 16.62
C GLU A 134 -4.00 2.93 16.49
N ASN A 135 -2.68 2.71 16.41
CA ASN A 135 -1.70 3.80 16.37
C ASN A 135 -1.60 4.39 14.96
N ALA A 136 -2.20 5.57 14.77
CA ALA A 136 -2.19 6.33 13.53
C ALA A 136 -0.77 6.58 12.97
N TYR A 137 0.26 6.73 13.81
CA TYR A 137 1.63 6.99 13.34
C TYR A 137 2.27 5.78 12.67
N VAL A 138 1.93 4.56 13.11
CA VAL A 138 2.38 3.31 12.46
C VAL A 138 1.84 3.23 11.04
N LEU A 139 0.65 3.79 10.80
CA LEU A 139 0.02 3.77 9.49
C LEU A 139 0.86 4.46 8.41
N LEU A 140 1.63 5.49 8.77
CA LEU A 140 2.44 6.28 7.83
C LEU A 140 3.50 5.43 7.11
N ILE A 141 4.03 4.40 7.77
CA ILE A 141 5.03 3.48 7.21
C ILE A 141 4.51 2.85 5.91
N PHE A 142 3.22 2.54 5.86
CA PHE A 142 2.60 1.90 4.71
C PHE A 142 2.57 2.80 3.47
N SER A 143 2.50 4.13 3.66
CA SER A 143 2.61 5.09 2.55
C SER A 143 4.03 5.12 1.94
N LEU A 144 5.05 4.71 2.69
CA LEU A 144 6.44 4.68 2.22
C LEU A 144 6.76 3.40 1.43
N LEU A 145 6.11 2.28 1.75
CA LEU A 145 6.41 0.96 1.17
C LEU A 145 6.39 0.95 -0.37
N PRO A 146 5.39 1.51 -1.07
CA PRO A 146 5.40 1.58 -2.53
C PRO A 146 6.65 2.28 -3.08
N SER A 147 7.01 3.41 -2.48
CA SER A 147 8.14 4.25 -2.92
C SER A 147 9.48 3.54 -2.72
N VAL A 148 9.63 2.84 -1.59
CA VAL A 148 10.81 2.03 -1.28
C VAL A 148 10.94 0.87 -2.26
N ALA A 149 9.87 0.09 -2.47
CA ALA A 149 9.87 -1.05 -3.38
C ALA A 149 10.17 -0.63 -4.84
N MET A 150 9.54 0.45 -5.30
CA MET A 150 9.81 1.01 -6.62
C MET A 150 11.25 1.54 -6.73
N GLY A 151 11.77 2.16 -5.67
CA GLY A 151 13.15 2.64 -5.59
C GLY A 151 14.18 1.52 -5.73
N PHE A 152 13.97 0.38 -5.06
CA PHE A 152 14.80 -0.80 -5.24
C PHE A 152 14.75 -1.36 -6.68
N GLY A 153 13.56 -1.42 -7.28
CA GLY A 153 13.38 -1.87 -8.67
C GLY A 153 14.14 -1.01 -9.67
N LEU A 154 14.12 0.31 -9.49
CA LEU A 154 14.87 1.26 -10.31
C LEU A 154 16.39 1.13 -10.14
N HIS A 155 16.85 0.98 -8.90
CA HIS A 155 18.28 0.83 -8.60
C HIS A 155 18.85 -0.43 -9.23
N HIS A 156 18.13 -1.55 -9.12
CA HIS A 156 18.50 -2.81 -9.75
C HIS A 156 18.67 -2.64 -11.27
N LYS A 157 17.67 -2.04 -11.93
CA LYS A 157 17.70 -1.90 -13.38
C LYS A 157 18.84 -1.02 -13.88
N LYS A 158 19.17 0.06 -13.17
CA LYS A 158 20.31 0.92 -13.54
C LYS A 158 21.66 0.23 -13.37
N LYS A 159 21.80 -0.68 -12.40
CA LYS A 159 23.02 -1.50 -12.27
C LYS A 159 23.20 -2.41 -13.49
N GLU A 160 22.15 -3.10 -13.93
CA GLU A 160 22.19 -3.94 -15.13
C GLU A 160 22.61 -3.15 -16.37
N ILE A 161 22.02 -1.97 -16.60
CA ILE A 161 22.32 -1.14 -17.78
C ILE A 161 23.79 -0.67 -17.80
N LYS A 162 24.40 -0.41 -16.63
CA LYS A 162 25.81 0.02 -16.55
C LYS A 162 26.81 -1.11 -16.83
N GLN A 163 26.37 -2.36 -16.84
CA GLN A 163 27.21 -3.53 -17.06
C GLN A 163 27.18 -4.03 -18.51
N LEU A 164 26.30 -3.47 -19.35
CA LEU A 164 26.16 -3.73 -20.78
C LEU A 164 26.87 -2.62 -21.58
#